data_AF-A0AAV7Q2B4-F1
#
_entry.id   AF-A0AAV7Q2B4-F1
#
_cell.length_a   1.000
_cell.length_b   1.000
_cell.length_c   1.000
_cell.angle_alpha   90.00
_cell.angle_beta   90.00
_cell.angle_gamma   90.00
#
_symmetry.space_group_name_H-M   'P 1'
#
loop_
_entity.id
_entity.type
_entity.pdbx_description
1 polymer ?
#
loop_
_entity_poly.entity_id
_entity_poly.type
_entity_poly.pdbx_seq_one_letter_code
_entity_poly.pdbx_strand_id
1 'polypeptide(L)'
;MFAVSVGLFERWTHVHLSCFLGSGANRDVSFWKPDHCCSLGHVAVDNYNKPSGVFAKEIKAGTLVKPTYFVQVWTDRGSGAKRDGVIWRPVCPPGYIALGYAATGNYAPPSADDFRCVKSEYVTPGQWTWVWNDRGSGARDDVSIWKASPINPEGQTLNAMSGIKRHGDMDIPAYVLKSKYVVVHNEKPAKNVDIYDVKYNFNNKKILRKEPLQLSARTKVQNCAAPEGSPSILAERLLSFSLETESSWSFESSVEIGVTVQVSAGIPGLADVSVSGSVTTTFTVGTAGRRAESRTDSINAKVEARPKYSVDYFVTGTRYTADIPWTGKMRTTFEDGTINIENVKGVYIGVQVAEIIVTADAPIRCG
;
A
#
# COMPACT_ATOMS: atom_id res chain seq x y z
N MET A 1 5.57 24.70 -7.05
CA MET A 1 5.15 23.51 -6.27
C MET A 1 4.58 22.50 -7.26
N PHE A 2 5.07 21.26 -7.23
CA PHE A 2 4.63 20.19 -8.14
C PHE A 2 3.20 19.70 -7.80
N ALA A 3 2.48 19.15 -8.77
CA ALA A 3 1.10 18.69 -8.60
C ALA A 3 0.93 17.19 -8.87
N VAL A 4 1.72 16.65 -9.81
CA VAL A 4 1.71 15.24 -10.20
C VAL A 4 3.14 14.71 -10.21
N SER A 5 3.36 13.50 -9.71
CA SER A 5 4.58 12.73 -9.93
C SER A 5 4.29 11.66 -10.98
N VAL A 6 5.23 11.48 -11.90
CA VAL A 6 5.15 10.46 -12.94
C VAL A 6 6.38 9.56 -12.89
N GLY A 7 6.17 8.24 -12.85
CA GLY A 7 7.27 7.26 -12.85
C GLY A 7 7.31 6.48 -14.16
N LEU A 8 8.52 6.26 -14.69
CA LEU A 8 8.77 5.32 -15.77
C LEU A 8 8.97 3.94 -15.17
N PHE A 9 7.96 3.07 -15.24
CA PHE A 9 8.12 1.72 -14.70
C PHE A 9 7.95 0.61 -15.73
N GLU A 10 8.65 -0.47 -15.43
CA GLU A 10 8.76 -1.68 -16.20
C GLU A 10 7.85 -2.82 -15.67
N ARG A 11 6.91 -2.55 -14.76
CA ARG A 11 5.89 -3.55 -14.37
C ARG A 11 4.55 -3.22 -15.04
N TRP A 12 4.42 -3.80 -16.22
CA TRP A 12 3.17 -3.87 -16.97
C TRP A 12 2.79 -5.34 -17.08
N THR A 13 1.64 -5.72 -16.55
CA THR A 13 0.95 -6.93 -16.99
C THR A 13 0.49 -6.67 -18.41
N HIS A 14 0.94 -7.54 -19.30
CA HIS A 14 0.42 -7.60 -20.65
C HIS A 14 -1.12 -7.69 -20.56
N VAL A 15 -1.86 -6.66 -20.98
CA VAL A 15 -3.28 -6.87 -21.26
C VAL A 15 -3.26 -7.71 -22.52
N HIS A 16 -3.43 -9.01 -22.35
CA HIS A 16 -3.37 -10.01 -23.42
C HIS A 16 -4.59 -9.92 -24.34
N LEU A 17 -4.76 -8.75 -24.95
CA LEU A 17 -5.45 -8.54 -26.21
C LEU A 17 -4.61 -9.20 -27.30
N SER A 18 -4.60 -10.54 -27.34
CA SER A 18 -4.13 -11.25 -28.53
C SER A 18 -5.22 -11.23 -29.60
N CYS A 19 -5.73 -10.04 -29.91
CA CYS A 19 -6.55 -9.86 -31.09
C CYS A 19 -5.66 -9.76 -32.35
N PHE A 20 -4.32 -9.89 -32.26
CA PHE A 20 -3.46 -9.62 -33.43
C PHE A 20 -2.34 -10.61 -33.73
N LEU A 21 -2.13 -11.66 -32.92
CA LEU A 21 -1.38 -12.83 -33.39
C LEU A 21 -2.33 -13.73 -34.19
N GLY A 22 -2.49 -13.42 -35.48
CA GLY A 22 -3.29 -14.19 -36.44
C GLY A 22 -4.71 -13.68 -36.73
N SER A 23 -5.02 -12.39 -36.54
CA SER A 23 -6.31 -11.81 -36.94
C SER A 23 -6.37 -11.27 -38.37
N GLY A 24 -5.25 -11.32 -39.10
CA GLY A 24 -5.19 -10.83 -40.48
C GLY A 24 -5.12 -9.31 -40.62
N ALA A 25 -5.11 -8.54 -39.52
CA ALA A 25 -4.84 -7.09 -39.58
C ALA A 25 -3.49 -6.83 -40.24
N ASN A 26 -3.39 -5.74 -41.01
CA ASN A 26 -2.18 -5.41 -41.76
C ASN A 26 -0.98 -5.08 -40.85
N ARG A 27 -1.20 -4.84 -39.55
CA ARG A 27 -0.18 -4.50 -38.55
C ARG A 27 -0.52 -5.08 -37.19
N ASP A 28 0.49 -5.43 -36.42
CA ASP A 28 0.36 -5.84 -35.03
C ASP A 28 0.18 -4.63 -34.10
N VAL A 29 -0.52 -4.83 -32.98
CA VAL A 29 -0.60 -3.87 -31.87
C VAL A 29 -0.67 -4.61 -30.54
N SER A 30 -0.01 -4.07 -29.52
CA SER A 30 -0.16 -4.54 -28.14
C SER A 30 -0.55 -3.39 -27.22
N PHE A 31 -1.38 -3.72 -26.21
CA PHE A 31 -1.88 -2.78 -25.22
C PHE A 31 -1.36 -3.16 -23.84
N TRP A 32 -0.86 -2.15 -23.14
CA TRP A 32 -0.20 -2.31 -21.86
C TRP A 32 -0.99 -1.51 -20.83
N LYS A 33 -1.27 -2.11 -19.67
CA LYS A 33 -1.76 -1.42 -18.47
C LYS A 33 -0.73 -1.46 -17.32
N PRO A 34 -0.66 -0.43 -16.46
CA PRO A 34 0.18 -0.49 -15.28
C PRO A 34 -0.41 -1.51 -14.28
N ASP A 35 0.45 -2.17 -13.50
CA ASP A 35 0.04 -3.19 -12.51
C ASP A 35 -0.62 -2.63 -11.25
N HIS A 36 -0.54 -1.31 -11.09
CA HIS A 36 -1.02 -0.61 -9.91
C HIS A 36 -1.87 0.60 -10.30
N CYS A 37 -2.75 1.02 -9.40
CA CYS A 37 -3.36 2.34 -9.51
C CYS A 37 -2.26 3.42 -9.49
N CYS A 38 -2.34 4.50 -10.26
CA CYS A 38 -3.53 4.98 -10.98
C CYS A 38 -3.20 5.37 -12.42
N SER A 39 -3.80 4.67 -13.37
CA SER A 39 -3.56 4.87 -14.80
C SER A 39 -4.18 6.18 -15.29
N LEU A 40 -3.41 6.94 -16.07
CA LEU A 40 -3.94 8.06 -16.87
C LEU A 40 -4.33 7.63 -18.29
N GLY A 41 -4.24 6.34 -18.57
CA GLY A 41 -4.48 5.71 -19.86
C GLY A 41 -3.53 4.53 -20.09
N HIS A 42 -4.00 3.51 -20.80
CA HIS A 42 -3.16 2.41 -21.27
C HIS A 42 -2.25 2.86 -22.40
N VAL A 43 -1.15 2.14 -22.64
CA VAL A 43 -0.23 2.43 -23.74
C VAL A 43 -0.44 1.44 -24.87
N ALA A 44 -0.53 1.95 -26.10
CA ALA A 44 -0.55 1.12 -27.30
C ALA A 44 0.78 1.27 -28.05
N VAL A 45 1.31 0.14 -28.52
CA VAL A 45 2.51 0.11 -29.37
C VAL A 45 2.27 -0.83 -30.55
N ASP A 46 2.84 -0.47 -31.70
CA ASP A 46 2.70 -1.14 -33.00
C ASP A 46 3.60 -2.40 -33.14
N ASN A 47 3.99 -2.96 -32.00
CA ASN A 47 4.88 -4.10 -31.89
C ASN A 47 4.59 -4.82 -30.56
N TYR A 48 5.39 -5.83 -30.21
CA TYR A 48 5.26 -6.55 -28.94
C TYR A 48 6.32 -6.13 -27.91
N ASN A 49 7.10 -5.09 -28.20
CA ASN A 49 8.08 -4.56 -27.27
C ASN A 49 7.37 -3.76 -26.19
N LYS A 50 7.82 -3.97 -24.95
CA LYS A 50 7.31 -3.29 -23.78
C LYS A 50 7.55 -1.78 -23.88
N PRO A 51 6.52 -0.93 -23.70
CA PRO A 51 6.69 0.51 -23.75
C PRO A 51 7.27 1.08 -22.45
N SER A 52 7.93 2.23 -22.57
CA SER A 52 8.13 3.16 -21.46
C SER A 52 6.80 3.83 -21.14
N GLY A 53 6.09 3.32 -20.14
CA GLY A 53 4.80 3.87 -19.72
C GLY A 53 4.88 4.63 -18.41
N VAL A 54 3.81 5.36 -18.10
CA VAL A 54 3.80 6.34 -17.03
C VAL A 54 2.60 6.14 -16.09
N PHE A 55 2.85 5.91 -14.81
CA PHE A 55 1.82 6.05 -13.76
C PHE A 55 1.82 7.47 -13.20
N ALA A 56 0.67 7.94 -12.73
CA ALA A 56 0.59 9.24 -12.07
C ALA A 56 0.25 9.09 -10.59
N LYS A 57 1.06 9.73 -9.76
CA LYS A 57 0.80 9.92 -8.33
C LYS A 57 0.38 11.36 -8.08
N GLU A 58 -0.67 11.51 -7.30
CA GLU A 58 -1.10 12.82 -6.81
C GLU A 58 -0.10 13.34 -5.77
N ILE A 59 0.47 14.52 -6.00
CA ILE A 59 1.27 15.25 -5.01
C ILE A 59 0.39 16.25 -4.28
N LYS A 60 -0.44 16.98 -5.03
CA LYS A 60 -1.36 17.98 -4.51
C LYS A 60 -2.79 17.43 -4.55
N ALA A 61 -3.43 17.32 -3.39
CA ALA A 61 -4.81 16.82 -3.29
C ALA A 61 -5.79 17.56 -4.22
N GLY A 62 -6.67 16.80 -4.85
CA GLY A 62 -7.64 17.28 -5.85
C GLY A 62 -7.08 17.44 -7.27
N THR A 63 -5.83 17.05 -7.52
CA THR A 63 -5.22 17.05 -8.86
C THR A 63 -5.71 15.89 -9.70
N LEU A 64 -5.91 14.72 -9.08
CA LEU A 64 -6.36 13.50 -9.74
C LEU A 64 -7.70 13.05 -9.16
N VAL A 65 -8.66 12.70 -10.03
CA VAL A 65 -9.97 12.16 -9.61
C VAL A 65 -10.34 10.93 -10.43
N LYS A 66 -11.16 10.05 -9.88
CA LYS A 66 -11.67 8.89 -10.63
C LYS A 66 -12.58 9.36 -11.78
N PRO A 67 -12.60 8.66 -12.93
CA PRO A 67 -13.64 8.87 -13.92
C PRO A 67 -15.01 8.49 -13.33
N THR A 68 -16.06 9.12 -13.84
CA THR A 68 -17.46 8.86 -13.42
C THR A 68 -17.96 7.53 -13.99
N TYR A 69 -17.60 7.26 -15.26
CA TYR A 69 -17.90 6.01 -15.97
C TYR A 69 -17.04 5.91 -17.23
N PHE A 70 -17.20 4.83 -17.98
CA PHE A 70 -16.51 4.58 -19.26
C PHE A 70 -17.51 4.45 -20.41
N VAL A 71 -17.15 4.97 -21.57
CA VAL A 71 -17.90 4.83 -22.82
C VAL A 71 -17.14 3.90 -23.75
N GLN A 72 -17.81 2.88 -24.29
CA GLN A 72 -17.22 1.99 -25.28
C GLN A 72 -16.94 2.76 -26.58
N VAL A 73 -15.71 2.68 -27.06
CA VAL A 73 -15.26 3.30 -28.33
C VAL A 73 -15.23 2.25 -29.43
N TRP A 74 -14.72 1.06 -29.14
CA TRP A 74 -14.57 -0.02 -30.11
C TRP A 74 -14.67 -1.36 -29.42
N THR A 75 -15.18 -2.38 -30.13
CA THR A 75 -15.18 -3.78 -29.72
C THR A 75 -14.89 -4.68 -30.90
N ASP A 76 -14.17 -5.76 -30.65
CA ASP A 76 -13.97 -6.84 -31.62
C ASP A 76 -15.14 -7.84 -31.68
N ARG A 77 -16.25 -7.59 -30.98
CA ARG A 77 -17.37 -8.54 -30.89
C ARG A 77 -17.86 -8.94 -32.28
N GLY A 78 -17.80 -10.24 -32.57
CA GLY A 78 -18.25 -10.81 -33.85
C GLY A 78 -17.22 -10.71 -34.99
N SER A 79 -15.96 -10.39 -34.68
CA SER A 79 -14.81 -10.46 -35.60
C SER A 79 -14.35 -11.90 -35.90
N GLY A 80 -14.68 -12.86 -35.02
CA GLY A 80 -14.14 -14.22 -35.08
C GLY A 80 -12.73 -14.37 -34.48
N ALA A 81 -12.19 -13.31 -33.86
CA ALA A 81 -10.94 -13.38 -33.11
C ALA A 81 -11.03 -14.34 -31.92
N LYS A 82 -9.89 -14.94 -31.54
CA LYS A 82 -9.81 -15.93 -30.44
C LYS A 82 -9.91 -15.30 -29.05
N ARG A 83 -9.77 -13.99 -28.92
CA ARG A 83 -9.82 -13.27 -27.65
C ARG A 83 -10.52 -11.94 -27.84
N ASP A 84 -11.32 -11.58 -26.85
CA ASP A 84 -12.12 -10.36 -26.84
C ASP A 84 -11.26 -9.12 -26.59
N GLY A 85 -11.67 -8.00 -27.17
CA GLY A 85 -11.02 -6.72 -27.03
C GLY A 85 -11.99 -5.55 -27.11
N VAL A 86 -11.89 -4.67 -26.11
CA VAL A 86 -12.70 -3.46 -26.04
C VAL A 86 -11.84 -2.27 -25.66
N ILE A 87 -12.07 -1.14 -26.32
CA ILE A 87 -11.46 0.14 -26.01
C ILE A 87 -12.52 1.04 -25.37
N TRP A 88 -12.15 1.67 -24.26
CA TRP A 88 -13.04 2.49 -23.46
C TRP A 88 -12.48 3.90 -23.27
N ARG A 89 -13.32 4.90 -23.48
CA ARG A 89 -13.04 6.30 -23.15
C ARG A 89 -13.53 6.61 -21.73
N PRO A 90 -12.66 7.03 -20.80
CA PRO A 90 -13.09 7.52 -19.49
C PRO A 90 -13.89 8.82 -19.62
N VAL A 91 -14.97 8.95 -18.85
CA VAL A 91 -15.75 10.19 -18.73
C VAL A 91 -15.42 10.85 -17.40
N CYS A 92 -14.78 12.02 -17.47
CA CYS A 92 -14.28 12.73 -16.30
C CYS A 92 -15.32 13.70 -15.71
N PRO A 93 -15.27 13.95 -14.40
CA PRO A 93 -16.03 15.03 -13.77
C PRO A 93 -15.69 16.40 -14.37
N PRO A 94 -16.58 17.41 -14.28
CA PRO A 94 -16.32 18.76 -14.74
C PRO A 94 -15.00 19.34 -14.20
N GLY A 95 -14.21 19.96 -15.07
CA GLY A 95 -12.91 20.52 -14.72
C GLY A 95 -11.74 19.53 -14.78
N TYR A 96 -11.99 18.27 -15.11
CA TYR A 96 -10.97 17.23 -15.28
C TYR A 96 -10.98 16.65 -16.69
N ILE A 97 -9.81 16.19 -17.15
CA ILE A 97 -9.55 15.71 -18.51
C ILE A 97 -8.98 14.30 -18.45
N ALA A 98 -9.47 13.41 -19.31
CA ALA A 98 -8.88 12.10 -19.56
C ALA A 98 -7.71 12.27 -20.54
N LEU A 99 -6.51 11.83 -20.16
CA LEU A 99 -5.33 11.91 -21.02
C LEU A 99 -5.12 10.68 -21.90
N GLY A 100 -5.83 9.58 -21.61
CA GLY A 100 -5.83 8.38 -22.42
C GLY A 100 -6.97 7.43 -22.07
N TYR A 101 -7.07 6.37 -22.86
CA TYR A 101 -8.17 5.43 -22.89
C TYR A 101 -7.76 4.11 -22.24
N ALA A 102 -8.75 3.27 -21.94
CA ALA A 102 -8.53 1.94 -21.42
C ALA A 102 -8.73 0.88 -22.51
N ALA A 103 -8.03 -0.24 -22.38
CA ALA A 103 -8.25 -1.44 -23.17
C ALA A 103 -8.45 -2.63 -22.24
N THR A 104 -9.49 -3.44 -22.48
CA THR A 104 -9.80 -4.63 -21.69
C THR A 104 -9.80 -5.86 -22.59
N GLY A 105 -9.30 -6.99 -22.07
CA GLY A 105 -9.36 -8.30 -22.74
C GLY A 105 -10.69 -9.04 -22.53
N ASN A 106 -11.75 -8.29 -22.24
CA ASN A 106 -13.12 -8.77 -22.02
C ASN A 106 -14.10 -7.64 -22.37
N TYR A 107 -15.39 -7.96 -22.44
CA TYR A 107 -16.45 -6.98 -22.77
C TYR A 107 -16.89 -6.09 -21.60
N ALA A 108 -16.22 -6.16 -20.45
CA ALA A 108 -16.54 -5.33 -19.29
C ALA A 108 -15.66 -4.07 -19.26
N PRO A 109 -16.19 -2.92 -18.81
CA PRO A 109 -15.36 -1.75 -18.57
C PRO A 109 -14.36 -2.01 -17.43
N PRO A 110 -13.22 -1.30 -17.40
CA PRO A 110 -12.30 -1.35 -16.27
C PRO A 110 -12.92 -0.72 -15.01
N SER A 111 -12.34 -1.00 -13.85
CA SER A 111 -12.72 -0.33 -12.61
C SER A 111 -12.36 1.16 -12.68
N ALA A 112 -13.28 2.03 -12.23
CA ALA A 112 -12.99 3.46 -12.07
C ALA A 112 -11.88 3.70 -11.03
N ASP A 113 -11.65 2.75 -10.13
CA ASP A 113 -10.55 2.82 -9.16
C ASP A 113 -9.18 2.75 -9.81
N ASP A 114 -9.05 2.14 -10.99
CA ASP A 114 -7.76 1.94 -11.66
C ASP A 114 -7.33 3.14 -12.50
N PHE A 115 -8.24 4.10 -12.74
CA PHE A 115 -8.02 5.23 -13.65
C PHE A 115 -8.14 6.58 -12.95
N ARG A 116 -7.43 7.59 -13.47
CA ARG A 116 -7.59 8.98 -13.02
C ARG A 116 -7.71 9.93 -14.19
N CYS A 117 -8.55 10.94 -13.98
CA CYS A 117 -8.64 12.15 -14.75
C CYS A 117 -7.77 13.23 -14.09
N VAL A 118 -7.17 14.08 -14.91
CA VAL A 118 -6.27 15.15 -14.45
C VAL A 118 -7.00 16.48 -14.47
N LYS A 119 -6.84 17.28 -13.42
CA LYS A 119 -7.45 18.62 -13.38
C LYS A 119 -6.93 19.48 -14.55
N SER A 120 -7.84 20.13 -15.25
CA SER A 120 -7.59 20.86 -16.49
C SER A 120 -6.49 21.93 -16.38
N GLU A 121 -6.29 22.51 -15.19
CA GLU A 121 -5.20 23.47 -14.96
C GLU A 121 -3.78 22.86 -15.13
N TYR A 122 -3.62 21.55 -14.99
CA TYR A 122 -2.33 20.84 -15.06
C TYR A 122 -2.04 20.21 -16.43
N VAL A 123 -2.91 20.41 -17.42
CA VAL A 123 -2.70 19.92 -18.78
C VAL A 123 -2.47 21.08 -19.75
N THR A 124 -1.82 20.79 -20.87
CA THR A 124 -1.55 21.73 -21.96
C THR A 124 -1.88 21.07 -23.31
N PRO A 125 -2.21 21.82 -24.38
CA PRO A 125 -2.46 21.24 -25.69
C PRO A 125 -1.30 20.38 -26.18
N GLY A 126 -1.63 19.23 -26.75
CA GLY A 126 -0.72 18.35 -27.46
C GLY A 126 -1.13 18.19 -28.92
N GLN A 127 -0.48 17.27 -29.62
CA GLN A 127 -0.82 16.86 -30.97
C GLN A 127 -0.98 15.35 -31.05
N TRP A 128 -1.87 14.88 -31.91
CA TRP A 128 -2.05 13.44 -32.11
C TRP A 128 -0.93 12.87 -32.97
N THR A 129 -0.39 11.74 -32.53
CA THR A 129 0.55 10.93 -33.30
C THR A 129 -0.10 9.58 -33.54
N TRP A 130 -0.16 9.17 -34.81
CA TRP A 130 -0.76 7.90 -35.21
C TRP A 130 0.01 6.73 -34.61
N VAL A 131 -0.69 5.72 -34.11
CA VAL A 131 -0.10 4.48 -33.57
C VAL A 131 -0.50 3.29 -34.42
N TRP A 132 -1.80 3.07 -34.64
CA TRP A 132 -2.30 1.85 -35.28
C TRP A 132 -3.74 2.00 -35.79
N ASN A 133 -4.23 1.12 -36.67
CA ASN A 133 -5.65 0.94 -36.97
C ASN A 133 -5.96 -0.54 -37.30
N ASP A 134 -7.24 -0.91 -37.22
CA ASP A 134 -7.69 -2.30 -37.40
C ASP A 134 -7.95 -2.72 -38.84
N ARG A 135 -7.38 -2.00 -39.82
CA ARG A 135 -7.54 -2.33 -41.23
C ARG A 135 -7.02 -3.74 -41.54
N GLY A 136 -7.88 -4.56 -42.15
CA GLY A 136 -7.59 -5.95 -42.49
C GLY A 136 -7.93 -6.96 -41.40
N SER A 137 -8.33 -6.52 -40.20
CA SER A 137 -8.60 -7.40 -39.04
C SER A 137 -9.85 -8.27 -39.16
N GLY A 138 -10.75 -7.95 -40.09
CA GLY A 138 -12.07 -8.59 -40.19
C GLY A 138 -13.05 -8.19 -39.07
N ALA A 139 -12.68 -7.26 -38.19
CA ALA A 139 -13.63 -6.68 -37.22
C ALA A 139 -14.75 -5.92 -37.94
N ARG A 140 -15.96 -5.92 -37.34
CA ARG A 140 -17.13 -5.23 -37.90
C ARG A 140 -17.08 -3.72 -37.70
N ASP A 141 -16.45 -3.30 -36.62
CA ASP A 141 -16.25 -1.90 -36.27
C ASP A 141 -14.82 -1.52 -36.64
N ASP A 142 -14.62 -0.31 -37.17
CA ASP A 142 -13.30 0.25 -37.44
C ASP A 142 -12.77 1.02 -36.23
N VAL A 143 -11.45 1.01 -36.02
CA VAL A 143 -10.76 1.86 -35.03
C VAL A 143 -9.40 2.36 -35.51
N SER A 144 -9.09 3.61 -35.17
CA SER A 144 -7.72 4.14 -35.21
C SER A 144 -7.26 4.51 -33.80
N ILE A 145 -6.03 4.14 -33.48
CA ILE A 145 -5.36 4.38 -32.21
C ILE A 145 -4.27 5.42 -32.40
N TRP A 146 -4.27 6.36 -31.48
CA TRP A 146 -3.41 7.53 -31.48
C TRP A 146 -2.81 7.71 -30.09
N LYS A 147 -1.73 8.48 -29.99
CA LYS A 147 -1.19 8.97 -28.71
C LYS A 147 -1.01 10.47 -28.75
N ALA A 148 -1.18 11.13 -27.61
CA ALA A 148 -0.92 12.56 -27.48
C ALA A 148 0.59 12.80 -27.29
N SER A 149 1.19 13.57 -28.18
CA SER A 149 2.58 14.01 -28.13
C SER A 149 2.65 15.49 -27.78
N PRO A 150 3.71 15.96 -27.08
CA PRO A 150 3.85 17.37 -26.77
C PRO A 150 4.15 18.15 -28.06
N ILE A 151 3.59 19.37 -28.17
CA ILE A 151 3.91 20.31 -29.26
C ILE A 151 5.21 21.06 -28.95
N ASN A 152 5.51 21.25 -27.67
CA ASN A 152 6.67 21.98 -27.17
C ASN A 152 7.21 21.35 -25.88
N PRO A 153 8.41 21.74 -25.39
CA PRO A 153 9.02 21.15 -24.19
C PRO A 153 8.24 21.37 -22.89
N GLU A 154 7.26 22.28 -22.86
CA GLU A 154 6.40 22.50 -21.69
C GLU A 154 5.36 21.39 -21.49
N GLY A 155 5.22 20.50 -22.48
CA GLY A 155 4.36 19.33 -22.42
C GLY A 155 5.13 18.04 -22.10
N GLN A 156 4.57 17.22 -21.22
CA GLN A 156 5.04 15.89 -20.89
C GLN A 156 3.99 14.86 -21.34
N THR A 157 4.35 14.05 -22.33
CA THR A 157 3.49 12.93 -22.76
C THR A 157 3.59 11.75 -21.79
N LEU A 158 2.52 10.97 -21.78
CA LEU A 158 2.38 9.71 -21.06
C LEU A 158 2.46 8.49 -21.99
N ASN A 159 2.56 8.72 -23.31
CA ASN A 159 2.31 7.72 -24.36
C ASN A 159 0.94 7.03 -24.25
N ALA A 160 0.01 7.61 -23.49
CA ALA A 160 -1.32 7.05 -23.29
C ALA A 160 -2.11 7.06 -24.61
N MET A 161 -2.73 5.92 -24.90
CA MET A 161 -3.46 5.70 -26.15
C MET A 161 -4.84 6.36 -26.10
N SER A 162 -5.35 6.74 -27.25
CA SER A 162 -6.73 7.18 -27.47
C SER A 162 -7.23 6.56 -28.76
N GLY A 163 -8.54 6.30 -28.82
CA GLY A 163 -9.17 5.63 -29.96
C GLY A 163 -10.28 6.47 -30.58
N ILE A 164 -10.51 6.27 -31.87
CA ILE A 164 -11.69 6.76 -32.57
C ILE A 164 -12.29 5.66 -33.42
N LYS A 165 -13.62 5.54 -33.42
CA LYS A 165 -14.37 4.47 -34.10
C LYS A 165 -14.49 4.69 -35.61
N ARG A 166 -13.34 4.83 -36.30
CA ARG A 166 -13.19 4.91 -37.76
C ARG A 166 -11.72 4.81 -38.15
N HIS A 167 -11.44 4.52 -39.43
CA HIS A 167 -10.13 4.80 -40.02
C HIS A 167 -10.02 6.29 -40.34
N GLY A 168 -9.28 7.04 -39.53
CA GLY A 168 -9.07 8.45 -39.78
C GLY A 168 -8.55 9.24 -38.58
N ASP A 169 -8.39 10.53 -38.81
CA ASP A 169 -7.83 11.46 -37.84
C ASP A 169 -8.77 11.70 -36.65
N MET A 170 -8.14 11.94 -35.50
CA MET A 170 -8.80 12.37 -34.28
C MET A 170 -9.38 13.77 -34.48
N ASP A 171 -10.68 13.92 -34.21
CA ASP A 171 -11.43 15.19 -34.30
C ASP A 171 -11.61 15.87 -32.93
N ILE A 172 -10.91 15.38 -31.91
CA ILE A 172 -10.92 15.93 -30.55
C ILE A 172 -9.54 16.52 -30.22
N PRO A 173 -9.47 17.54 -29.35
CA PRO A 173 -8.19 18.09 -28.91
C PRO A 173 -7.35 17.04 -28.16
N ALA A 174 -6.04 17.05 -28.40
CA ALA A 174 -5.08 16.28 -27.62
C ALA A 174 -4.59 17.10 -26.43
N TYR A 175 -4.37 16.45 -25.29
CA TYR A 175 -3.78 17.08 -24.10
C TYR A 175 -2.62 16.23 -23.59
N VAL A 176 -1.60 16.92 -23.06
CA VAL A 176 -0.47 16.33 -22.35
C VAL A 176 -0.30 17.04 -21.00
N LEU A 177 0.47 16.48 -20.08
CA LEU A 177 0.72 17.13 -18.78
C LEU A 177 1.61 18.37 -18.96
N LYS A 178 1.45 19.38 -18.12
CA LYS A 178 2.38 20.51 -18.04
C LYS A 178 3.65 20.11 -17.31
N SER A 179 4.79 20.05 -17.98
CA SER A 179 6.09 19.60 -17.45
C SER A 179 6.47 20.27 -16.12
N LYS A 180 6.19 21.57 -15.96
CA LYS A 180 6.52 22.32 -14.72
C LYS A 180 5.80 21.85 -13.45
N TYR A 181 4.70 21.11 -13.59
CA TYR A 181 3.95 20.55 -12.47
C TYR A 181 4.20 19.05 -12.27
N VAL A 182 5.09 18.48 -13.08
CA VAL A 182 5.39 17.06 -13.14
C VAL A 182 6.79 16.81 -12.61
N VAL A 183 6.91 15.87 -11.66
CA VAL A 183 8.20 15.29 -11.29
C VAL A 183 8.33 13.95 -12.00
N VAL A 184 9.28 13.83 -12.92
CA VAL A 184 9.59 12.55 -13.58
C VAL A 184 10.59 11.79 -12.72
N HIS A 185 10.18 10.65 -12.18
CA HIS A 185 11.07 9.71 -11.52
C HIS A 185 11.57 8.70 -12.55
N ASN A 186 12.86 8.78 -12.88
CA ASN A 186 13.58 7.78 -13.65
C ASN A 186 14.12 6.69 -12.70
N GLU A 187 13.27 6.16 -11.84
CA GLU A 187 13.69 5.13 -10.88
C GLU A 187 13.69 3.77 -11.57
N LYS A 188 14.81 3.06 -11.50
CA LYS A 188 14.90 1.69 -12.00
C LYS A 188 13.91 0.81 -11.23
N PRO A 189 13.33 -0.22 -11.86
CA PRO A 189 12.34 -1.03 -11.19
C PRO A 189 12.92 -1.88 -10.06
N ALA A 190 12.45 -1.64 -8.84
CA ALA A 190 12.85 -2.43 -7.68
C ALA A 190 12.30 -3.86 -7.77
N LYS A 191 13.21 -4.83 -7.86
CA LYS A 191 12.94 -6.27 -7.75
C LYS A 191 12.70 -6.68 -6.29
N ASN A 192 13.60 -6.26 -5.40
CA ASN A 192 13.51 -6.47 -3.95
C ASN A 192 14.01 -5.25 -3.18
N VAL A 193 13.44 -5.00 -2.01
CA VAL A 193 13.88 -3.93 -1.11
C VAL A 193 13.98 -4.46 0.32
N ASP A 194 15.18 -4.34 0.89
CA ASP A 194 15.50 -4.81 2.23
C ASP A 194 16.00 -3.65 3.09
N ILE A 195 15.44 -3.51 4.29
CA ILE A 195 15.94 -2.62 5.33
C ILE A 195 16.63 -3.47 6.40
N TYR A 196 17.89 -3.13 6.69
CA TYR A 196 18.75 -3.84 7.63
C TYR A 196 19.67 -2.86 8.38
N ASP A 197 20.49 -3.39 9.31
CA ASP A 197 21.36 -2.58 10.17
C ASP A 197 20.57 -1.49 10.95
N VAL A 198 19.36 -1.85 11.39
CA VAL A 198 18.45 -0.95 12.11
C VAL A 198 19.00 -0.67 13.52
N LYS A 199 19.15 0.62 13.84
CA LYS A 199 19.65 1.14 15.10
C LYS A 199 18.62 2.07 15.71
N TYR A 200 18.13 1.72 16.88
CA TYR A 200 17.17 2.51 17.64
C TYR A 200 17.86 3.58 18.48
N ASN A 201 17.35 4.79 18.43
CA ASN A 201 17.81 5.90 19.27
C ASN A 201 16.94 6.01 20.53
N PHE A 202 17.27 5.22 21.55
CA PHE A 202 16.56 5.22 22.83
C PHE A 202 16.68 6.54 23.61
N ASN A 203 17.72 7.34 23.37
CA ASN A 203 17.85 8.67 23.99
C ASN A 203 16.74 9.62 23.55
N ASN A 204 16.18 9.40 22.35
CA ASN A 204 15.09 10.19 21.79
C ASN A 204 13.74 9.45 21.82
N LYS A 205 13.62 8.38 22.60
CA LYS A 205 12.34 7.66 22.82
C LYS A 205 11.33 8.59 23.47
N LYS A 206 10.08 8.63 22.96
CA LYS A 206 8.97 9.30 23.64
C LYS A 206 7.90 8.30 24.03
N ILE A 207 7.54 8.31 25.31
CA ILE A 207 6.38 7.56 25.79
C ILE A 207 5.14 8.38 25.43
N LEU A 208 4.34 7.87 24.50
CA LEU A 208 3.11 8.49 24.03
C LEU A 208 1.94 8.18 24.97
N ARG A 209 1.91 6.96 25.53
CA ARG A 209 0.89 6.51 26.48
C ARG A 209 1.50 5.56 27.50
N LYS A 210 1.09 5.73 28.76
CA LYS A 210 1.42 4.84 29.89
C LYS A 210 0.17 4.67 30.73
N GLU A 211 -0.31 3.45 30.90
CA GLU A 211 -1.52 3.19 31.68
C GLU A 211 -1.55 1.79 32.30
N PRO A 212 -2.19 1.61 33.46
CA PRO A 212 -2.38 0.30 34.05
C PRO A 212 -3.38 -0.54 33.25
N LEU A 213 -3.15 -1.84 33.19
CA LEU A 213 -3.96 -2.84 32.49
C LEU A 213 -4.16 -4.06 33.39
N GLN A 214 -5.41 -4.46 33.59
CA GLN A 214 -5.74 -5.74 34.23
C GLN A 214 -5.61 -6.86 33.18
N LEU A 215 -4.75 -7.84 33.46
CA LEU A 215 -4.35 -8.89 32.51
C LEU A 215 -5.09 -10.21 32.74
N SER A 216 -5.61 -10.45 33.94
CA SER A 216 -6.38 -11.64 34.26
C SER A 216 -7.74 -11.30 34.85
N ALA A 217 -8.67 -12.26 34.84
CA ALA A 217 -9.86 -12.19 35.66
C ALA A 217 -9.52 -12.11 37.16
N ARG A 218 -10.44 -11.55 37.94
CA ARG A 218 -10.35 -11.58 39.40
C ARG A 218 -10.56 -13.00 39.90
N THR A 219 -9.67 -13.43 40.78
CA THR A 219 -9.73 -14.70 41.49
C THR A 219 -9.96 -14.41 42.97
N LYS A 220 -10.81 -15.20 43.62
CA LYS A 220 -11.14 -15.04 45.04
C LYS A 220 -10.43 -16.09 45.88
N VAL A 221 -9.82 -15.67 46.97
CA VAL A 221 -9.47 -16.52 48.12
C VAL A 221 -10.30 -16.08 49.33
N GLN A 222 -10.81 -17.03 50.10
CA GLN A 222 -11.66 -16.72 51.24
C GLN A 222 -11.43 -17.68 52.40
N ASN A 223 -11.44 -17.15 53.62
CA ASN A 223 -11.34 -17.91 54.86
C ASN A 223 -12.56 -17.63 55.76
N CYS A 224 -13.76 -17.67 55.17
CA CYS A 224 -15.00 -17.25 55.84
C CYS A 224 -15.45 -18.24 56.93
N ALA A 225 -15.17 -19.53 56.76
CA ALA A 225 -15.59 -20.57 57.71
C ALA A 225 -14.75 -20.58 59.00
N ALA A 226 -13.50 -20.08 58.97
CA ALA A 226 -12.63 -20.10 60.14
C ALA A 226 -13.13 -19.15 61.26
N PRO A 227 -13.17 -19.60 62.53
CA PRO A 227 -13.41 -18.74 63.68
C PRO A 227 -12.39 -17.61 63.81
N GLU A 228 -12.78 -16.52 64.46
CA GLU A 228 -11.88 -15.43 64.78
C GLU A 228 -10.74 -15.94 65.70
N GLY A 229 -9.49 -15.58 65.40
CA GLY A 229 -8.29 -16.13 66.06
C GLY A 229 -7.70 -17.39 65.44
N SER A 230 -8.34 -17.97 64.41
CA SER A 230 -7.75 -19.07 63.62
C SER A 230 -6.54 -18.60 62.79
N PRO A 231 -5.68 -19.49 62.28
CA PRO A 231 -4.65 -19.10 61.32
C PRO A 231 -5.24 -18.64 59.98
N SER A 232 -4.52 -17.76 59.30
CA SER A 232 -4.79 -17.43 57.89
C SER A 232 -4.54 -18.64 56.98
N ILE A 233 -5.16 -18.63 55.81
CA ILE A 233 -4.84 -19.57 54.73
C ILE A 233 -3.97 -18.88 53.67
N LEU A 234 -3.00 -19.60 53.12
CA LEU A 234 -2.21 -19.18 51.96
C LEU A 234 -2.70 -19.96 50.74
N ALA A 235 -3.26 -19.26 49.76
CA ALA A 235 -3.63 -19.85 48.48
C ALA A 235 -2.52 -19.62 47.45
N GLU A 236 -2.06 -20.69 46.82
CA GLU A 236 -1.16 -20.63 45.67
C GLU A 236 -1.94 -21.02 44.41
N ARG A 237 -1.99 -20.13 43.41
CA ARG A 237 -2.66 -20.41 42.13
C ARG A 237 -1.85 -19.85 40.96
N LEU A 238 -1.71 -20.66 39.91
CA LEU A 238 -1.17 -20.21 38.64
C LEU A 238 -2.24 -19.38 37.89
N LEU A 239 -1.93 -18.11 37.64
CA LEU A 239 -2.77 -17.22 36.85
C LEU A 239 -2.15 -17.07 35.45
N SER A 240 -2.90 -17.45 34.42
CA SER A 240 -2.51 -17.28 33.01
C SER A 240 -3.15 -16.04 32.41
N PHE A 241 -2.42 -15.36 31.53
CA PHE A 241 -2.87 -14.16 30.84
C PHE A 241 -2.19 -14.02 29.46
N SER A 242 -2.73 -13.16 28.61
CA SER A 242 -2.19 -12.86 27.28
C SER A 242 -1.57 -11.47 27.23
N LEU A 243 -0.37 -11.38 26.66
CA LEU A 243 0.35 -10.15 26.39
C LEU A 243 0.29 -9.84 24.91
N GLU A 244 -0.18 -8.65 24.57
CA GLU A 244 -0.23 -8.17 23.19
C GLU A 244 0.94 -7.22 22.93
N THR A 245 1.67 -7.51 21.86
CA THR A 245 2.74 -6.65 21.35
C THR A 245 2.36 -6.16 19.96
N GLU A 246 2.51 -4.87 19.73
CA GLU A 246 2.38 -4.29 18.40
C GLU A 246 3.64 -3.54 18.01
N SER A 247 4.03 -3.65 16.75
CA SER A 247 5.22 -3.04 16.19
C SER A 247 4.93 -2.48 14.82
N SER A 248 5.36 -1.24 14.59
CA SER A 248 5.24 -0.56 13.32
C SER A 248 6.52 0.21 13.01
N TRP A 249 6.95 0.19 11.75
CA TRP A 249 8.06 0.97 11.26
C TRP A 249 7.57 1.91 10.17
N SER A 250 7.92 3.17 10.30
CA SER A 250 7.80 4.18 9.25
C SER A 250 9.20 4.57 8.78
N PHE A 251 9.34 5.02 7.54
CA PHE A 251 10.58 5.55 6.99
C PHE A 251 10.31 6.60 5.91
N GLU A 252 11.23 7.54 5.77
CA GLU A 252 11.30 8.41 4.60
C GLU A 252 11.80 7.56 3.42
N SER A 253 11.04 7.48 2.33
CA SER A 253 11.30 6.52 1.24
C SER A 253 11.57 7.21 -0.09
N SER A 254 12.61 6.74 -0.78
CA SER A 254 12.88 6.95 -2.22
C SER A 254 12.29 5.84 -3.10
N VAL A 255 11.54 4.89 -2.51
CA VAL A 255 11.01 3.70 -3.19
C VAL A 255 9.56 3.96 -3.59
N GLU A 256 9.17 3.38 -4.73
CA GLU A 256 7.81 3.45 -5.24
C GLU A 256 6.75 2.88 -4.28
N ILE A 257 5.57 3.52 -4.30
CA ILE A 257 4.38 3.03 -3.58
C ILE A 257 3.97 1.68 -4.16
N GLY A 258 3.55 0.75 -3.29
CA GLY A 258 3.14 -0.59 -3.70
C GLY A 258 4.28 -1.61 -3.74
N VAL A 259 5.54 -1.17 -3.62
CA VAL A 259 6.68 -2.09 -3.43
C VAL A 259 6.62 -2.70 -2.04
N THR A 260 6.78 -4.02 -1.97
CA THR A 260 6.95 -4.74 -0.71
C THR A 260 8.39 -4.60 -0.23
N VAL A 261 8.56 -4.10 0.98
CA VAL A 261 9.82 -3.92 1.68
C VAL A 261 9.91 -4.91 2.81
N GLN A 262 11.04 -5.59 2.93
CA GLN A 262 11.37 -6.43 4.08
C GLN A 262 12.20 -5.62 5.08
N VAL A 263 11.79 -5.56 6.35
CA VAL A 263 12.61 -5.02 7.42
C VAL A 263 13.09 -6.17 8.30
N SER A 264 14.41 -6.25 8.46
CA SER A 264 15.06 -7.16 9.40
C SER A 264 15.62 -6.35 10.58
N ALA A 265 14.91 -6.40 11.71
CA ALA A 265 15.26 -5.64 12.90
C ALA A 265 14.87 -6.38 14.19
N GLY A 266 15.60 -6.15 15.28
CA GLY A 266 15.14 -6.55 16.61
C GLY A 266 13.97 -5.68 17.08
N ILE A 267 13.17 -6.19 18.01
CA ILE A 267 12.06 -5.46 18.62
C ILE A 267 12.58 -4.79 19.90
N PRO A 268 12.49 -3.45 20.02
CA PRO A 268 12.97 -2.74 21.19
C PRO A 268 12.03 -2.93 22.39
N GLY A 269 12.59 -3.23 23.56
CA GLY A 269 11.89 -3.24 24.84
C GLY A 269 11.55 -1.82 25.28
N LEU A 270 10.27 -1.57 25.60
CA LEU A 270 9.82 -0.21 25.94
C LEU A 270 10.17 0.18 27.39
N ALA A 271 10.27 -0.79 28.30
CA ALA A 271 10.53 -0.58 29.71
C ALA A 271 12.02 -0.72 30.10
N ASP A 272 12.75 -1.64 29.50
CA ASP A 272 14.07 -2.11 29.95
C ASP A 272 15.25 -1.79 29.00
N VAL A 273 15.01 -0.96 27.96
CA VAL A 273 16.04 -0.54 26.97
C VAL A 273 16.82 -1.74 26.41
N SER A 274 16.11 -2.84 26.18
CA SER A 274 16.64 -4.03 25.53
C SER A 274 16.25 -4.06 24.05
N VAL A 275 16.91 -4.88 23.25
CA VAL A 275 16.50 -5.18 21.87
C VAL A 275 16.51 -6.70 21.72
N SER A 276 15.40 -7.27 21.24
CA SER A 276 15.29 -8.71 21.00
C SER A 276 16.21 -9.18 19.87
N GLY A 277 16.28 -10.50 19.67
CA GLY A 277 16.81 -11.06 18.43
C GLY A 277 16.11 -10.50 17.19
N SER A 278 16.83 -10.48 16.06
CA SER A 278 16.33 -9.94 14.79
C SER A 278 15.11 -10.72 14.29
N VAL A 279 14.07 -10.00 13.89
CA VAL A 279 12.86 -10.54 13.27
C VAL A 279 12.71 -9.91 11.89
N THR A 280 12.25 -10.69 10.91
CA THR A 280 11.94 -10.17 9.57
C THR A 280 10.44 -9.97 9.43
N THR A 281 10.03 -8.80 8.94
CA THR A 281 8.63 -8.46 8.65
C THR A 281 8.53 -7.78 7.29
N THR A 282 7.44 -8.03 6.57
CA THR A 282 7.14 -7.43 5.26
C THR A 282 6.12 -6.30 5.39
N PHE A 283 6.30 -5.24 4.61
CA PHE A 283 5.38 -4.10 4.55
C PHE A 283 5.27 -3.59 3.12
N THR A 284 4.15 -2.98 2.77
CA THR A 284 4.00 -2.32 1.47
C THR A 284 4.13 -0.81 1.63
N VAL A 285 5.01 -0.18 0.84
CA VAL A 285 5.21 1.28 0.87
C VAL A 285 3.89 2.00 0.62
N GLY A 286 3.55 2.96 1.49
CA GLY A 286 2.28 3.70 1.45
C GLY A 286 1.18 3.15 2.38
N THR A 287 1.42 2.00 3.02
CA THR A 287 0.55 1.47 4.09
C THR A 287 1.28 1.48 5.43
N ALA A 288 0.56 1.75 6.52
CA ALA A 288 1.12 1.63 7.86
C ALA A 288 1.38 0.14 8.16
N GLY A 289 2.64 -0.26 8.08
CA GLY A 289 3.05 -1.62 8.41
C GLY A 289 2.83 -1.91 9.89
N ARG A 290 1.92 -2.83 10.23
CA ARG A 290 1.62 -3.21 11.61
C ARG A 290 1.83 -4.71 11.78
N ARG A 291 2.62 -5.08 12.78
CA ARG A 291 2.78 -6.45 13.27
C ARG A 291 2.14 -6.51 14.64
N ALA A 292 1.17 -7.40 14.83
CA ALA A 292 0.56 -7.69 16.12
C ALA A 292 0.83 -9.14 16.48
N GLU A 293 1.28 -9.38 17.71
CA GLU A 293 1.49 -10.71 18.26
C GLU A 293 0.87 -10.81 19.66
N SER A 294 0.25 -11.95 19.93
CA SER A 294 -0.23 -12.31 21.27
C SER A 294 0.64 -13.44 21.83
N ARG A 295 1.14 -13.29 23.05
CA ARG A 295 1.87 -14.33 23.78
C ARG A 295 1.14 -14.68 25.06
N THR A 296 1.01 -15.97 25.36
CA THR A 296 0.52 -16.43 26.67
C THR A 296 1.66 -16.42 27.69
N ASP A 297 1.38 -15.91 28.88
CA ASP A 297 2.30 -15.89 30.02
C ASP A 297 1.55 -16.30 31.30
N SER A 298 2.27 -16.56 32.38
CA SER A 298 1.67 -16.96 33.65
C SER A 298 2.49 -16.56 34.86
N ILE A 299 1.82 -16.30 35.98
CA ILE A 299 2.44 -15.98 37.26
C ILE A 299 1.83 -16.84 38.36
N ASN A 300 2.67 -17.43 39.22
CA ASN A 300 2.20 -18.17 40.38
C ASN A 300 1.88 -17.18 41.52
N ALA A 301 0.60 -16.89 41.72
CA ALA A 301 0.13 -15.95 42.72
C ALA A 301 0.02 -16.63 44.10
N LYS A 302 0.58 -15.99 45.12
CA LYS A 302 0.49 -16.43 46.52
C LYS A 302 -0.25 -15.36 47.32
N VAL A 303 -1.46 -15.67 47.78
CA VAL A 303 -2.34 -14.69 48.45
C VAL A 303 -2.87 -15.27 49.76
N GLU A 304 -2.75 -14.47 50.81
CA GLU A 304 -3.20 -14.83 52.16
C GLU A 304 -4.61 -14.31 52.43
N ALA A 305 -5.47 -15.15 53.01
CA ALA A 305 -6.78 -14.76 53.53
C ALA A 305 -6.87 -15.00 55.04
N ARG A 306 -7.02 -13.91 55.79
CA ARG A 306 -7.26 -13.92 57.24
C ARG A 306 -8.63 -14.53 57.58
N PRO A 307 -8.80 -15.14 58.76
CA PRO A 307 -10.10 -15.68 59.19
C PRO A 307 -11.20 -14.63 59.10
N LYS A 308 -12.38 -15.01 58.61
CA LYS A 308 -13.53 -14.12 58.37
C LYS A 308 -13.34 -13.08 57.26
N TYR A 309 -12.32 -13.19 56.42
CA TYR A 309 -12.12 -12.30 55.26
C TYR A 309 -12.01 -13.06 53.94
N SER A 310 -12.30 -12.33 52.87
CA SER A 310 -12.04 -12.70 51.48
C SER A 310 -11.18 -11.63 50.80
N VAL A 311 -10.37 -12.06 49.83
CA VAL A 311 -9.50 -11.19 49.04
C VAL A 311 -9.69 -11.57 47.57
N ASP A 312 -10.04 -10.59 46.76
CA ASP A 312 -10.00 -10.71 45.31
C ASP A 312 -8.62 -10.27 44.81
N TYR A 313 -8.04 -11.02 43.88
CA TYR A 313 -6.71 -10.77 43.34
C TYR A 313 -6.63 -11.12 41.86
N PHE A 314 -5.75 -10.45 41.14
CA PHE A 314 -5.61 -10.54 39.68
C PHE A 314 -4.24 -10.08 39.24
N VAL A 315 -3.88 -10.36 38.00
CA VAL A 315 -2.63 -9.88 37.40
C VAL A 315 -2.87 -8.50 36.79
N THR A 316 -1.98 -7.56 37.06
CA THR A 316 -1.91 -6.26 36.39
C THR A 316 -0.56 -6.08 35.73
N GLY A 317 -0.52 -5.26 34.69
CA GLY A 317 0.72 -4.72 34.12
C GLY A 317 0.51 -3.28 33.66
N THR A 318 1.57 -2.66 33.16
CA THR A 318 1.53 -1.32 32.58
C THR A 318 1.65 -1.43 31.07
N ARG A 319 0.66 -0.92 30.34
CA ARG A 319 0.72 -0.79 28.87
C ARG A 319 1.46 0.49 28.50
N TYR A 320 2.47 0.33 27.66
CA TYR A 320 3.30 1.37 27.09
C TYR A 320 3.02 1.50 25.60
N THR A 321 2.84 2.72 25.13
CA THR A 321 2.96 3.08 23.72
C THR A 321 4.10 4.08 23.59
N ALA A 322 5.06 3.79 22.72
CA ALA A 322 6.21 4.66 22.53
C ALA A 322 6.58 4.79 21.06
N ASP A 323 7.08 5.97 20.71
CA ASP A 323 7.82 6.15 19.47
C ASP A 323 9.33 6.13 19.75
N ILE A 324 10.10 5.53 18.82
CA ILE A 324 11.55 5.45 18.91
C ILE A 324 12.12 5.76 17.53
N PRO A 325 12.84 6.89 17.37
CA PRO A 325 13.55 7.17 16.13
C PRO A 325 14.58 6.09 15.83
N TRP A 326 14.76 5.74 14.57
CA TRP A 326 15.76 4.76 14.14
C TRP A 326 16.45 5.17 12.85
N THR A 327 17.63 4.60 12.64
CA THR A 327 18.41 4.70 11.39
C THR A 327 18.77 3.30 10.89
N GLY A 328 18.86 3.10 9.59
CA GLY A 328 19.30 1.83 9.01
C GLY A 328 19.79 2.00 7.58
N LYS A 329 20.02 0.87 6.91
CA LYS A 329 20.38 0.82 5.49
C LYS A 329 19.24 0.21 4.71
N MET A 330 18.92 0.81 3.58
CA MET A 330 17.98 0.27 2.61
C MET A 330 18.75 -0.19 1.38
N ARG A 331 18.62 -1.47 1.04
CA ARG A 331 19.15 -2.07 -0.18
C ARG A 331 18.01 -2.28 -1.15
N THR A 332 18.12 -1.65 -2.31
CA THR A 332 17.20 -1.83 -3.43
C THR A 332 17.93 -2.63 -4.50
N THR A 333 17.47 -3.84 -4.76
CA THR A 333 17.89 -4.63 -5.92
C THR A 333 16.93 -4.35 -7.06
N PHE A 334 17.44 -3.91 -8.20
CA PHE A 334 16.64 -3.61 -9.38
C PHE A 334 16.48 -4.84 -10.28
N GLU A 335 15.50 -4.84 -11.18
CA GLU A 335 15.25 -5.94 -12.12
C GLU A 335 16.44 -6.18 -13.07
N ASP A 336 17.21 -5.14 -13.39
CA ASP A 336 18.45 -5.23 -14.19
C ASP A 336 19.64 -5.83 -13.41
N GLY A 337 19.41 -6.21 -12.14
CA GLY A 337 20.42 -6.78 -11.25
C GLY A 337 21.32 -5.75 -10.57
N THR A 338 21.20 -4.46 -10.90
CA THR A 338 21.95 -3.41 -10.18
C THR A 338 21.41 -3.23 -8.77
N ILE A 339 22.27 -2.74 -7.87
CA ILE A 339 21.94 -2.57 -6.46
C ILE A 339 22.22 -1.13 -6.06
N ASN A 340 21.26 -0.48 -5.40
CA ASN A 340 21.47 0.78 -4.67
C ASN A 340 21.40 0.51 -3.16
N ILE A 341 22.28 1.16 -2.39
CA ILE A 341 22.25 1.11 -0.92
C ILE A 341 22.29 2.55 -0.40
N GLU A 342 21.30 2.91 0.40
CA GLU A 342 21.21 4.23 1.01
C GLU A 342 20.94 4.17 2.51
N ASN A 343 21.26 5.26 3.20
CA ASN A 343 20.91 5.42 4.61
C ASN A 343 19.46 5.90 4.70
N VAL A 344 18.68 5.21 5.52
CA VAL A 344 17.29 5.54 5.78
C VAL A 344 17.08 5.83 7.25
N LYS A 345 16.13 6.70 7.56
CA LYS A 345 15.70 7.01 8.92
C LYS A 345 14.20 6.94 9.00
N GLY A 346 13.71 6.75 10.22
CA GLY A 346 12.29 6.55 10.43
C GLY A 346 11.90 6.58 11.90
N VAL A 347 10.64 6.25 12.15
CA VAL A 347 10.08 6.15 13.49
C VAL A 347 9.48 4.76 13.68
N TYR A 348 9.88 4.09 14.75
CA TYR A 348 9.25 2.88 15.23
C TYR A 348 8.16 3.25 16.22
N ILE A 349 6.97 2.66 16.10
CA ILE A 349 5.90 2.78 17.09
C ILE A 349 5.64 1.38 17.66
N GLY A 350 5.82 1.25 18.96
CA GLY A 350 5.61 0.00 19.69
C GLY A 350 4.49 0.12 20.72
N VAL A 351 3.75 -0.98 20.91
CA VAL A 351 2.86 -1.19 22.06
C VAL A 351 3.33 -2.44 22.79
N GLN A 352 3.60 -2.34 24.09
CA GLN A 352 4.03 -3.46 24.93
C GLN A 352 3.46 -3.34 26.34
N VAL A 353 3.34 -4.47 27.03
CA VAL A 353 2.97 -4.51 28.45
C VAL A 353 4.19 -4.95 29.27
N ALA A 354 4.51 -4.21 30.33
CA ALA A 354 5.60 -4.50 31.25
C ALA A 354 5.13 -4.35 32.72
N GLU A 355 6.04 -4.47 33.69
CA GLU A 355 5.74 -4.29 35.13
C GLU A 355 4.60 -5.21 35.62
N ILE A 356 4.66 -6.48 35.21
CA ILE A 356 3.60 -7.45 35.50
C ILE A 356 3.70 -7.90 36.95
N ILE A 357 2.63 -7.72 37.71
CA ILE A 357 2.54 -8.05 39.14
C ILE A 357 1.19 -8.68 39.48
N VAL A 358 1.13 -9.36 40.63
CA VAL A 358 -0.13 -9.75 41.27
C VAL A 358 -0.63 -8.59 42.12
N THR A 359 -1.83 -8.12 41.83
CA THR A 359 -2.54 -7.09 42.60
C THR A 359 -3.67 -7.75 43.39
N ALA A 360 -3.79 -7.39 44.67
CA ALA A 360 -4.87 -7.83 45.55
C ALA A 360 -5.68 -6.61 46.00
N ASP A 361 -7.00 -6.75 46.00
CA ASP A 361 -7.90 -5.75 46.56
C ASP A 361 -7.80 -5.71 48.09
N ALA A 362 -8.36 -4.65 48.69
CA ALA A 362 -8.53 -4.61 50.14
C ALA A 362 -9.37 -5.82 50.63
N PRO A 363 -8.98 -6.50 51.72
CA PRO A 363 -9.75 -7.61 52.26
C PRO A 363 -11.17 -7.21 52.66
N ILE A 364 -12.15 -8.02 52.26
CA ILE A 364 -13.56 -7.80 52.55
C ILE A 364 -14.00 -8.81 53.62
N ARG A 365 -14.61 -8.32 54.71
CA ARG A 365 -15.17 -9.18 55.76
C ARG A 365 -16.29 -10.06 55.18
N CYS A 366 -16.24 -11.35 55.44
CA CYS A 366 -17.29 -12.28 55.05
C CYS A 366 -18.58 -11.96 55.79
N GLY A 367 -19.73 -12.14 55.11
CA GLY A 367 -21.07 -11.97 55.68
C GLY A 367 -21.44 -13.05 56.69
#